data_AF-A0A2J8SWT1-F1
#
_entry.id   AF-A0A2J8SWT1-F1
#
_cell.length_a   1.000
_cell.length_b   1.000
_cell.length_c   1.000
_cell.angle_alpha   90.00
_cell.angle_beta   90.00
_cell.angle_gamma   90.00
#
_symmetry.space_group_name_H-M   'P 1'
#
loop_
_entity.id
_entity.type
_entity.pdbx_description
1 polymer ?
#
loop_
_entity_poly.entity_id
_entity_poly.type
_entity_poly.pdbx_seq_one_letter_code
_entity_poly.pdbx_strand_id
1 'polypeptide(L)'
;MAGGGHRRVVGTLHLLLLVAALHWASRGVSPSALAWPEEKNYHQPAILNSSALRQIAEGTSISEMWQNDLQPLLVERYPGSPGSYAARQHIMQRIQRLQADWVLEIDTFLSQTPYGYRSFSNVISTLNPTAKRHLVLACHYDSKYFSHWNNRVFVGATDSAVPCAMMLELARALDKKLLSLKTVSDSKPDLSLQLIFFDGEEAFLHWSPQDSLYGSRHLAAKMASTPHPPGARGTSQLHGMTQPDGLKDFKQLNMNFTNWVCSRITLWRGGISRITVMEV
;
A
#
# COMPACT_ATOMS: atom_id res chain seq x y z
N MET A 1 -56.18 3.57 -55.75
CA MET A 1 -55.41 4.73 -55.25
C MET A 1 -55.00 4.39 -53.82
N ALA A 2 -53.77 3.93 -53.61
CA ALA A 2 -52.61 4.72 -53.11
C ALA A 2 -52.86 5.25 -51.68
N GLY A 3 -52.03 5.09 -50.65
CA GLY A 3 -50.72 4.48 -50.38
C GLY A 3 -50.65 4.30 -48.83
N GLY A 4 -49.82 3.44 -48.26
CA GLY A 4 -48.38 3.59 -48.12
C GLY A 4 -48.01 4.09 -46.71
N GLY A 5 -47.22 3.34 -45.93
CA GLY A 5 -46.68 3.87 -44.67
C GLY A 5 -46.14 2.84 -43.67
N HIS A 6 -44.97 2.27 -43.98
CA HIS A 6 -44.17 1.38 -43.13
C HIS A 6 -44.03 1.82 -41.66
N ARG A 7 -44.46 0.98 -40.71
CA ARG A 7 -43.97 0.98 -39.32
C ARG A 7 -43.85 -0.46 -38.82
N ARG A 8 -42.79 -1.17 -39.20
CA ARG A 8 -42.38 -2.45 -38.58
C ARG A 8 -41.03 -2.96 -39.12
N VAL A 9 -39.98 -2.15 -39.07
CA VAL A 9 -38.60 -2.65 -39.33
C VAL A 9 -37.55 -2.05 -38.38
N VAL A 10 -37.84 -0.95 -37.67
CA VAL A 10 -36.84 -0.27 -36.82
C VAL A 10 -36.60 -0.96 -35.47
N GLY A 11 -37.53 -1.82 -35.01
CA GLY A 11 -37.42 -2.47 -33.70
C GLY A 11 -36.48 -3.69 -33.64
N THR A 12 -36.32 -4.42 -34.75
CA THR A 12 -35.50 -5.65 -34.79
C THR A 12 -34.02 -5.38 -35.04
N LEU A 13 -33.67 -4.29 -35.75
CA LEU A 13 -32.27 -3.95 -36.03
C LEU A 13 -31.53 -3.42 -34.78
N HIS A 14 -32.21 -2.66 -33.91
CA HIS A 14 -31.64 -2.19 -32.65
C HIS A 14 -31.48 -3.31 -31.61
N LEU A 15 -32.38 -4.30 -31.60
CA LEU A 15 -32.26 -5.46 -30.72
C LEU A 15 -31.12 -6.39 -31.16
N LEU A 16 -30.90 -6.56 -32.46
CA LEU A 16 -29.77 -7.33 -33.00
C LEU A 16 -28.42 -6.65 -32.76
N LEU A 17 -28.35 -5.31 -32.87
CA LEU A 17 -27.13 -4.54 -32.53
C LEU A 17 -26.81 -4.61 -31.03
N LEU A 18 -27.82 -4.61 -30.15
CA LEU A 18 -27.64 -4.79 -28.71
C LEU A 18 -27.18 -6.22 -28.37
N VAL A 19 -27.73 -7.25 -29.01
CA VAL A 19 -27.32 -8.65 -28.79
C VAL A 19 -25.94 -8.94 -29.37
N ALA A 20 -25.56 -8.30 -30.48
CA ALA A 20 -24.21 -8.37 -31.03
C ALA A 20 -23.18 -7.61 -30.17
N ALA A 21 -23.55 -6.45 -29.61
CA ALA A 21 -22.72 -5.72 -28.64
C ALA A 21 -22.56 -6.49 -27.32
N LEU A 22 -23.60 -7.20 -26.88
CA LEU A 22 -23.54 -8.10 -25.71
C LEU A 22 -22.70 -9.36 -25.99
N HIS A 23 -22.66 -9.87 -27.22
CA HIS A 23 -21.74 -10.95 -27.62
C HIS A 23 -20.28 -10.48 -27.75
N TRP A 24 -20.05 -9.19 -28.03
CA TRP A 24 -18.71 -8.61 -28.00
C TRP A 24 -18.25 -8.28 -26.57
N ALA A 25 -19.18 -7.93 -25.67
CA ALA A 25 -18.90 -7.71 -24.25
C ALA A 25 -18.71 -9.01 -23.44
N SER A 26 -19.11 -10.17 -23.97
CA SER A 26 -18.94 -11.49 -23.33
C SER A 26 -17.77 -12.31 -23.87
N ARG A 27 -16.97 -11.76 -24.80
CA ARG A 27 -15.64 -12.30 -25.06
C ARG A 27 -14.78 -12.02 -23.84
N GLY A 28 -14.70 -13.00 -22.95
CA GLY A 28 -13.74 -13.04 -21.86
C GLY A 28 -12.39 -12.60 -22.40
N VAL A 29 -11.94 -11.43 -21.92
CA VAL A 29 -10.61 -10.91 -22.24
C VAL A 29 -9.64 -12.00 -21.83
N SER A 30 -9.02 -12.65 -22.81
CA SER A 30 -7.94 -13.58 -22.53
C SER A 30 -6.86 -12.81 -21.77
N PRO A 31 -6.36 -13.31 -20.63
CA PRO A 31 -5.31 -12.65 -19.85
C PRO A 31 -4.07 -12.26 -20.68
N SER A 32 -3.87 -12.89 -21.84
CA SER A 32 -2.76 -12.63 -22.77
C SER A 32 -2.85 -11.32 -23.56
N ALA A 33 -3.94 -10.56 -23.49
CA ALA A 33 -4.13 -9.33 -24.27
C ALA A 33 -4.04 -8.02 -23.46
N LEU A 34 -4.03 -8.09 -22.12
CA LEU A 34 -3.95 -6.90 -21.27
C LEU A 34 -2.49 -6.51 -21.02
N ALA A 35 -2.19 -5.21 -21.08
CA ALA A 35 -0.91 -4.71 -20.57
C ALA A 35 -0.86 -5.01 -19.07
N TRP A 36 0.24 -5.58 -18.58
CA TRP A 36 0.35 -6.04 -17.19
C TRP A 36 -0.04 -5.00 -16.10
N PRO A 37 0.16 -3.67 -16.28
CA PRO A 37 -0.28 -2.68 -15.29
C PRO A 37 -1.81 -2.60 -15.14
N GLU A 38 -2.56 -3.03 -16.15
CA GLU A 38 -4.03 -3.01 -16.15
C GLU A 38 -4.61 -4.23 -15.44
N GLU A 39 -3.83 -5.29 -15.18
CA GLU A 39 -4.29 -6.49 -14.48
C GLU A 39 -4.88 -6.18 -13.09
N LYS A 40 -4.44 -5.08 -12.45
CA LYS A 40 -4.99 -4.62 -11.16
C LYS A 40 -6.46 -4.20 -11.24
N ASN A 41 -6.96 -3.79 -12.41
CA ASN A 41 -8.34 -3.35 -12.60
C ASN A 41 -9.34 -4.52 -12.65
N TYR A 42 -8.83 -5.73 -12.92
CA TYR A 42 -9.63 -6.94 -13.12
C TYR A 42 -9.35 -8.00 -12.05
N HIS A 43 -8.47 -7.70 -11.10
CA HIS A 43 -8.14 -8.63 -10.04
C HIS A 43 -9.40 -8.98 -9.23
N GLN A 44 -9.44 -10.20 -8.70
CA GLN A 44 -10.55 -10.69 -7.91
C GLN A 44 -9.99 -11.39 -6.68
N PRO A 45 -10.55 -11.14 -5.49
CA PRO A 45 -10.11 -11.81 -4.29
C PRO A 45 -10.49 -13.30 -4.33
N ALA A 46 -9.59 -14.16 -3.89
CA ALA A 46 -9.94 -15.53 -3.52
C ALA A 46 -10.56 -15.52 -2.11
N ILE A 47 -11.90 -15.47 -2.05
CA ILE A 47 -12.64 -15.33 -0.79
C ILE A 47 -12.43 -16.55 0.10
N LEU A 48 -12.12 -16.31 1.38
CA LEU A 48 -11.93 -17.34 2.39
C LEU A 48 -13.28 -17.89 2.88
N ASN A 49 -13.36 -19.21 3.06
CA ASN A 49 -14.50 -19.85 3.72
C ASN A 49 -14.40 -19.69 5.26
N SER A 50 -15.46 -20.09 5.98
CA SER A 50 -15.53 -19.90 7.44
C SER A 50 -14.43 -20.62 8.22
N SER A 51 -13.96 -21.79 7.76
CA SER A 51 -12.88 -22.51 8.43
C SER A 51 -11.53 -21.81 8.23
N ALA A 52 -11.25 -21.30 7.03
CA ALA A 52 -10.07 -20.50 6.76
C ALA A 52 -10.10 -19.17 7.52
N LEU A 53 -11.24 -18.49 7.60
CA LEU A 53 -11.40 -17.27 8.39
C LEU A 53 -11.10 -17.51 9.88
N ARG A 54 -11.63 -18.61 10.44
CA ARG A 54 -11.34 -19.01 11.83
C ARG A 54 -9.85 -19.29 12.03
N GLN A 55 -9.23 -20.02 11.11
CA GLN A 55 -7.79 -20.30 11.17
C GLN A 55 -6.94 -19.01 11.16
N ILE A 56 -7.30 -18.02 10.34
CA ILE A 56 -6.60 -16.72 10.32
C ILE A 56 -6.83 -15.95 11.63
N ALA A 57 -8.07 -15.92 12.13
CA ALA A 57 -8.41 -15.22 13.36
C ALA A 57 -7.70 -15.82 14.59
N GLU A 58 -7.57 -17.14 14.66
CA GLU A 58 -6.84 -17.86 15.71
C GLU A 58 -5.32 -17.79 15.54
N GLY A 59 -4.84 -17.49 14.32
CA GLY A 59 -3.40 -17.43 14.01
C GLY A 59 -2.70 -16.13 14.40
N THR A 60 -3.45 -15.08 14.77
CA THR A 60 -2.91 -13.82 15.27
C THR A 60 -2.96 -13.76 16.80
N SER A 61 -2.01 -13.08 17.42
CA SER A 61 -1.95 -12.91 18.87
C SER A 61 -1.75 -11.46 19.26
N ILE A 62 -2.81 -10.84 19.80
CA ILE A 62 -2.78 -9.44 20.23
C ILE A 62 -1.78 -9.20 21.37
N SER A 63 -1.62 -10.17 22.28
CA SER A 63 -0.67 -10.08 23.39
C SER A 63 0.77 -10.17 22.89
N GLU A 64 1.06 -11.07 21.94
CA GLU A 64 2.39 -11.13 21.31
C GLU A 64 2.70 -9.86 20.53
N MET A 65 1.75 -9.33 19.75
CA MET A 65 1.91 -8.07 19.03
C MET A 65 2.16 -6.91 20.02
N TRP A 66 1.37 -6.84 21.09
CA TRP A 66 1.50 -5.79 22.09
C TRP A 66 2.90 -5.78 22.72
N GLN A 67 3.35 -6.93 23.18
CA GLN A 67 4.63 -7.07 23.88
C GLN A 67 5.83 -6.92 22.93
N ASN A 68 5.77 -7.59 21.77
CA ASN A 68 6.95 -7.79 20.96
C ASN A 68 7.05 -6.84 19.76
N ASP A 69 5.97 -6.21 19.35
CA ASP A 69 5.94 -5.34 18.17
C ASP A 69 5.56 -3.89 18.53
N LEU A 70 4.57 -3.69 19.41
CA LEU A 70 4.08 -2.35 19.78
C LEU A 70 4.90 -1.68 20.89
N GLN A 71 5.09 -2.32 22.04
CA GLN A 71 5.78 -1.71 23.19
C GLN A 71 7.14 -1.09 22.84
N PRO A 72 8.01 -1.74 22.04
CA PRO A 72 9.30 -1.16 21.64
C PRO A 72 9.18 0.08 20.76
N LEU A 73 8.02 0.26 20.09
CA LEU A 73 7.74 1.43 19.28
C LEU A 73 7.08 2.56 20.08
N LEU A 74 6.61 2.34 21.32
CA LEU A 74 6.02 3.38 22.18
C LEU A 74 7.08 4.27 22.84
N VAL A 75 7.96 4.81 22.01
CA VAL A 75 9.03 5.74 22.36
C VAL A 75 8.96 6.99 21.48
N GLU A 76 9.58 8.08 21.92
CA GLU A 76 9.80 9.25 21.07
C GLU A 76 10.72 8.90 19.92
N ARG A 77 10.28 9.13 18.68
CA ARG A 77 10.95 8.64 17.47
C ARG A 77 10.78 9.60 16.29
N TYR A 78 10.81 10.91 16.53
CA TYR A 78 10.82 11.90 15.45
C TYR A 78 12.07 11.76 14.57
N PRO A 79 12.06 12.24 13.30
CA PRO A 79 13.14 11.96 12.36
C PRO A 79 14.50 12.48 12.87
N GLY A 80 15.52 11.63 12.79
CA GLY A 80 16.88 11.91 13.26
C GLY A 80 17.12 11.73 14.77
N SER A 81 16.09 11.43 15.57
CA SER A 81 16.26 11.10 17.00
C SER A 81 16.89 9.71 17.22
N PRO A 82 17.46 9.44 18.42
CA PRO A 82 17.88 8.09 18.80
C PRO A 82 16.72 7.07 18.73
N GLY A 83 15.50 7.48 19.07
CA GLY A 83 14.33 6.61 18.98
C GLY A 83 13.88 6.32 17.55
N SER A 84 14.10 7.23 16.59
CA SER A 84 13.91 6.91 15.15
C SER A 84 14.85 5.81 14.70
N TYR A 85 16.13 5.85 15.11
CA TYR A 85 17.07 4.76 14.85
C TYR A 85 16.62 3.46 15.50
N ALA A 86 16.25 3.48 16.79
CA ALA A 86 15.79 2.30 17.51
C ALA A 86 14.51 1.69 16.91
N ALA A 87 13.53 2.51 16.55
CA ALA A 87 12.30 2.07 15.89
C ALA A 87 12.59 1.42 14.52
N ARG A 88 13.46 2.02 13.72
CA ARG A 88 13.89 1.44 12.44
C ARG A 88 14.59 0.09 12.62
N GLN A 89 15.53 -0.01 13.56
CA GLN A 89 16.21 -1.28 13.87
C GLN A 89 15.23 -2.34 14.35
N HIS A 90 14.29 -1.96 15.22
CA HIS A 90 13.23 -2.86 15.68
C HIS A 90 12.43 -3.40 14.49
N ILE A 91 11.83 -2.53 13.66
CA ILE A 91 11.05 -2.93 12.48
C ILE A 91 11.84 -3.90 11.61
N MET A 92 13.09 -3.58 11.28
CA MET A 92 13.95 -4.44 10.46
C MET A 92 14.18 -5.81 11.09
N GLN A 93 14.57 -5.86 12.37
CA GLN A 93 14.85 -7.12 13.08
C GLN A 93 13.61 -8.00 13.21
N ARG A 94 12.43 -7.39 13.42
CA ARG A 94 11.15 -8.09 13.51
C ARG A 94 10.76 -8.76 12.19
N ILE A 95 11.15 -8.17 11.06
CA ILE A 95 10.96 -8.74 9.72
C ILE A 95 12.04 -9.78 9.41
N GLN A 96 13.31 -9.51 9.70
CA GLN A 96 14.45 -10.39 9.39
C GLN A 96 14.38 -11.77 10.04
N ARG A 97 13.71 -11.89 11.19
CA ARG A 97 13.53 -13.16 11.89
C ARG A 97 12.45 -14.08 11.28
N LEU A 98 11.68 -13.58 10.32
CA LEU A 98 10.61 -14.32 9.67
C LEU A 98 11.19 -15.30 8.64
N GLN A 99 10.42 -16.33 8.30
CA GLN A 99 10.84 -17.36 7.34
C GLN A 99 10.64 -16.93 5.90
N ALA A 100 9.61 -16.12 5.62
CA ALA A 100 9.36 -15.57 4.30
C ALA A 100 10.53 -14.69 3.83
N ASP A 101 10.79 -14.71 2.53
CA ASP A 101 12.01 -14.18 1.90
C ASP A 101 11.97 -12.65 1.71
N TRP A 102 11.81 -11.92 2.82
CA TRP A 102 11.70 -10.47 2.82
C TRP A 102 13.03 -9.81 2.47
N VAL A 103 13.03 -9.00 1.42
CA VAL A 103 14.16 -8.13 1.08
C VAL A 103 13.93 -6.76 1.70
N LEU A 104 14.85 -6.36 2.58
CA LEU A 104 14.84 -5.07 3.25
C LEU A 104 15.71 -4.05 2.52
N GLU A 105 15.15 -2.88 2.30
CA GLU A 105 15.83 -1.71 1.76
C GLU A 105 15.58 -0.50 2.65
N ILE A 106 16.61 0.32 2.85
CA ILE A 106 16.51 1.59 3.55
C ILE A 106 16.71 2.71 2.55
N ASP A 107 15.68 3.53 2.37
CA ASP A 107 15.69 4.69 1.49
C ASP A 107 16.02 5.92 2.32
N THR A 108 17.32 6.17 2.50
CA THR A 108 17.84 7.34 3.22
C THR A 108 18.06 8.52 2.29
N PHE A 109 17.55 9.69 2.67
CA PHE A 109 17.68 10.92 1.90
C PHE A 109 17.78 12.15 2.82
N LEU A 110 18.16 13.30 2.25
CA LEU A 110 18.17 14.60 2.93
C LEU A 110 17.02 15.47 2.41
N SER A 111 16.38 16.21 3.32
CA SER A 111 15.40 17.24 2.94
C SER A 111 15.56 18.47 3.82
N GLN A 112 15.29 19.65 3.24
CA GLN A 112 15.14 20.89 4.00
C GLN A 112 13.91 20.78 4.90
N THR A 113 14.02 21.23 6.14
CA THR A 113 12.94 21.33 7.14
C THR A 113 12.93 22.75 7.73
N PRO A 114 11.92 23.13 8.54
CA PRO A 114 11.97 24.36 9.33
C PRO A 114 13.21 24.49 10.23
N TYR A 115 13.85 23.37 10.58
CA TYR A 115 15.06 23.31 11.41
C TYR A 115 16.34 23.05 10.60
N GLY A 116 16.34 23.33 9.29
CA GLY A 116 17.47 23.06 8.40
C GLY A 116 17.42 21.69 7.74
N TYR A 117 18.51 21.30 7.06
CA TYR A 117 18.60 19.99 6.43
C TYR A 117 18.62 18.87 7.46
N ARG A 118 17.75 17.88 7.28
CA ARG A 118 17.70 16.66 8.09
C ARG A 118 17.68 15.42 7.22
N SER A 119 18.17 14.32 7.79
CA SER A 119 18.12 13.00 7.16
C SER A 119 16.86 12.25 7.60
N PHE A 120 16.25 11.56 6.63
CA PHE A 120 15.08 10.71 6.78
C PHE A 120 15.43 9.34 6.22
N SER A 121 14.77 8.28 6.69
CA SER A 121 15.01 6.91 6.25
C SER A 121 13.72 6.11 6.21
N ASN A 122 13.11 5.96 5.03
CA ASN A 122 12.00 5.02 4.86
C ASN A 122 12.51 3.58 4.98
N VAL A 123 11.68 2.67 5.50
CA VAL A 123 11.95 1.23 5.52
C VAL A 123 11.01 0.55 4.53
N ILE A 124 11.58 -0.18 3.59
CA ILE A 124 10.85 -0.91 2.55
C ILE A 124 11.16 -2.39 2.73
N SER A 125 10.12 -3.22 2.83
CA SER A 125 10.24 -4.66 2.95
C SER A 125 9.42 -5.33 1.85
N THR A 126 10.08 -6.08 0.96
CA THR A 126 9.46 -6.60 -0.26
C THR A 126 9.62 -8.10 -0.37
N LEU A 127 8.52 -8.84 -0.57
CA LEU A 127 8.56 -10.22 -1.02
C LEU A 127 8.59 -10.25 -2.55
N ASN A 128 9.44 -11.09 -3.13
CA ASN A 128 9.65 -11.20 -4.59
C ASN A 128 9.85 -9.83 -5.26
N PRO A 129 11.01 -9.15 -5.08
CA PRO A 129 11.23 -7.80 -5.58
C PRO A 129 11.07 -7.63 -7.10
N THR A 130 11.23 -8.71 -7.87
CA THR A 130 11.09 -8.69 -9.33
C THR A 130 9.67 -9.00 -9.82
N ALA A 131 8.75 -9.37 -8.92
CA ALA A 131 7.35 -9.57 -9.29
C ALA A 131 6.80 -8.28 -9.88
N LYS A 132 6.06 -8.35 -11.00
CA LYS A 132 5.54 -7.16 -11.67
C LYS A 132 4.63 -6.33 -10.75
N ARG A 133 3.84 -7.00 -9.91
CA ARG A 133 2.86 -6.34 -9.04
C ARG A 133 3.07 -6.64 -7.56
N HIS A 134 2.79 -5.65 -6.72
CA HIS A 134 2.78 -5.80 -5.27
C HIS A 134 1.52 -5.17 -4.69
N LEU A 135 0.82 -5.89 -3.81
CA LEU A 135 -0.06 -5.26 -2.84
C LEU A 135 0.81 -4.51 -1.83
N VAL A 136 0.55 -3.23 -1.62
CA VAL A 136 1.37 -2.40 -0.71
C VAL A 136 0.58 -1.97 0.51
N LEU A 137 1.08 -2.37 1.68
CA LEU A 137 0.58 -1.90 2.98
C LEU A 137 1.59 -0.89 3.53
N ALA A 138 1.08 0.25 4.02
CA ALA A 138 1.95 1.30 4.52
C ALA A 138 1.41 2.00 5.77
N CYS A 139 2.36 2.51 6.55
CA CYS A 139 2.15 3.46 7.63
C CYS A 139 3.40 4.36 7.74
N HIS A 140 3.40 5.31 8.67
CA HIS A 140 4.61 6.03 9.05
C HIS A 140 5.09 5.56 10.41
N TYR A 141 6.41 5.49 10.60
CA TYR A 141 6.99 5.03 11.87
C TYR A 141 7.50 6.18 12.73
N ASP A 142 7.65 7.39 12.18
CA ASP A 142 8.02 8.55 12.97
C ASP A 142 6.91 8.94 13.96
N SER A 143 7.27 9.68 15.00
CA SER A 143 6.33 10.35 15.88
C SER A 143 6.51 11.85 15.75
N LYS A 144 5.42 12.62 15.84
CA LYS A 144 5.49 14.07 15.83
C LYS A 144 6.46 14.64 16.87
N TYR A 145 7.29 15.59 16.46
CA TYR A 145 8.15 16.32 17.38
C TYR A 145 7.33 17.28 18.27
N PHE A 146 7.50 17.16 19.58
CA PHE A 146 7.01 18.12 20.57
C PHE A 146 8.09 18.34 21.63
N SER A 147 8.19 19.55 22.15
CA SER A 147 8.95 19.79 23.38
C SER A 147 8.33 19.00 24.53
N HIS A 148 9.17 18.41 25.39
CA HIS A 148 8.69 17.69 26.57
C HIS A 148 7.90 18.63 27.49
N TRP A 149 6.81 18.13 28.07
CA TRP A 149 5.95 18.91 28.95
C TRP A 149 5.56 18.10 30.19
N ASN A 150 5.86 18.63 31.37
CA ASN A 150 5.53 17.99 32.66
C ASN A 150 6.01 16.53 32.77
N ASN A 151 7.26 16.26 32.39
CA ASN A 151 7.85 14.91 32.30
C ASN A 151 7.10 13.94 31.36
N ARG A 152 6.29 14.45 30.44
CA ARG A 152 5.60 13.68 29.41
C ARG A 152 6.26 13.87 28.06
N VAL A 153 6.24 12.80 27.28
CA VAL A 153 6.77 12.75 25.92
C VAL A 153 5.67 12.26 24.98
N PHE A 154 5.64 12.80 23.77
CA PHE A 154 4.72 12.33 22.74
C PHE A 154 5.28 11.06 22.08
N VAL A 155 4.54 9.96 22.17
CA VAL A 155 4.94 8.67 21.62
C VAL A 155 4.06 8.20 20.47
N GLY A 156 3.07 8.98 20.03
CA GLY A 156 2.25 8.64 18.85
C GLY A 156 1.75 7.19 18.84
N ALA A 157 1.03 6.75 19.89
CA ALA A 157 0.61 5.36 20.02
C ALA A 157 -0.30 4.93 18.86
N THR A 158 -1.37 5.68 18.63
CA THR A 158 -2.27 5.52 17.48
C THR A 158 -1.67 6.07 16.18
N ASP A 159 -0.59 6.85 16.29
CA ASP A 159 -0.11 7.76 15.26
C ASP A 159 1.43 7.71 15.13
N SER A 160 2.00 6.64 14.58
CA SER A 160 1.37 5.41 14.09
C SER A 160 2.05 4.14 14.61
N ALA A 161 2.37 4.06 15.92
CA ALA A 161 2.98 2.87 16.51
C ALA A 161 2.09 1.61 16.38
N VAL A 162 0.78 1.73 16.63
CA VAL A 162 -0.20 0.65 16.46
C VAL A 162 -0.25 0.17 14.99
N PRO A 163 -0.43 1.04 13.98
CA PRO A 163 -0.30 0.62 12.57
C PRO A 163 1.00 -0.12 12.24
N CYS A 164 2.15 0.36 12.74
CA CYS A 164 3.42 -0.35 12.56
C CYS A 164 3.37 -1.77 13.14
N ALA A 165 2.90 -1.91 14.37
CA ALA A 165 2.79 -3.20 15.05
C ALA A 165 1.82 -4.15 14.33
N MET A 166 0.69 -3.64 13.80
CA MET A 166 -0.26 -4.45 13.03
C MET A 166 0.37 -5.00 11.74
N MET A 167 1.19 -4.21 11.04
CA MET A 167 1.90 -4.67 9.84
C MET A 167 2.95 -5.75 10.17
N LEU A 168 3.68 -5.59 11.28
CA LEU A 168 4.62 -6.60 11.77
C LEU A 168 3.92 -7.90 12.20
N GLU A 169 2.80 -7.79 12.90
CA GLU A 169 1.98 -8.94 13.31
C GLU A 169 1.37 -9.65 12.10
N LEU A 170 0.90 -8.92 11.09
CA LEU A 170 0.43 -9.52 9.84
C LEU A 170 1.53 -10.34 9.17
N ALA A 171 2.74 -9.79 9.07
CA ALA A 171 3.89 -10.49 8.50
C ALA A 171 4.21 -11.77 9.30
N ARG A 172 4.16 -11.70 10.64
CA ARG A 172 4.39 -12.86 11.53
C ARG A 172 3.29 -13.92 11.42
N ALA A 173 2.03 -13.53 11.57
CA ALA A 173 0.88 -14.43 11.59
C ALA A 173 0.68 -15.15 10.24
N LEU A 174 1.03 -14.47 9.13
CA LEU A 174 0.94 -15.02 7.79
C LEU A 174 2.25 -15.59 7.25
N ASP A 175 3.33 -15.62 8.04
CA ASP A 175 4.70 -15.94 7.60
C ASP A 175 4.78 -17.25 6.79
N LYS A 176 4.19 -18.35 7.29
CA LYS A 176 4.15 -19.63 6.58
C LYS A 176 3.40 -19.57 5.24
N LYS A 177 2.34 -18.76 5.15
CA LYS A 177 1.58 -18.58 3.89
C LYS A 177 2.36 -17.70 2.92
N LEU A 178 3.00 -16.64 3.41
CA LEU A 178 3.84 -15.73 2.65
C LEU A 178 5.11 -16.42 2.12
N LEU A 179 5.68 -17.37 2.87
CA LEU A 179 6.78 -18.21 2.42
C LEU A 179 6.46 -18.96 1.11
N SER A 180 5.20 -19.34 0.90
CA SER A 180 4.77 -20.02 -0.34
C SER A 180 4.82 -19.13 -1.60
N LEU A 181 5.02 -17.81 -1.43
CA LEU A 181 5.25 -16.88 -2.54
C LEU A 181 6.67 -17.01 -3.10
N LYS A 182 7.63 -17.57 -2.35
CA LYS A 182 9.01 -17.81 -2.83
C LYS A 182 9.05 -18.78 -4.02
N THR A 183 8.14 -19.75 -4.06
CA THR A 183 8.04 -20.69 -5.17
C THR A 183 7.31 -20.05 -6.34
N VAL A 184 8.09 -19.56 -7.31
CA VAL A 184 7.57 -19.10 -8.60
C VAL A 184 6.97 -20.30 -9.33
N SER A 185 5.68 -20.21 -9.66
CA SER A 185 4.97 -21.18 -10.48
C SER A 185 4.24 -20.40 -11.56
N ASP A 186 4.32 -20.86 -12.81
CA ASP A 186 3.63 -20.24 -13.96
C ASP A 186 2.09 -20.20 -13.78
N SER A 187 1.56 -20.96 -12.81
CA SER A 187 0.14 -20.98 -12.46
C SER A 187 -0.31 -19.92 -11.45
N LYS A 188 0.61 -19.15 -10.83
CA LYS A 188 0.26 -18.07 -9.89
C LYS A 188 0.33 -16.70 -10.55
N PRO A 189 -0.58 -15.76 -10.21
CA PRO A 189 -0.48 -14.39 -10.69
C PRO A 189 0.84 -13.76 -10.21
N ASP A 190 1.43 -12.91 -11.05
CA ASP A 190 2.67 -12.19 -10.74
C ASP A 190 2.41 -11.01 -9.79
N LEU A 191 1.91 -11.35 -8.59
CA LEU A 191 1.49 -10.46 -7.52
C LEU A 191 2.10 -10.93 -6.19
N SER A 192 2.77 -10.02 -5.49
CA SER A 192 3.38 -10.28 -4.17
C SER A 192 2.97 -9.19 -3.15
N LEU A 193 3.65 -9.12 -2.00
CA LEU A 193 3.38 -8.16 -0.92
C LEU A 193 4.60 -7.28 -0.65
N GLN A 194 4.34 -5.98 -0.41
CA GLN A 194 5.33 -5.01 0.02
C GLN A 194 4.80 -4.25 1.25
N LEU A 195 5.68 -3.99 2.21
CA LEU A 195 5.43 -3.16 3.39
C LEU A 195 6.31 -1.92 3.31
N ILE A 196 5.73 -0.75 3.56
CA ILE A 196 6.47 0.52 3.61
C ILE A 196 6.20 1.23 4.92
N PHE A 197 7.27 1.55 5.65
CA PHE A 197 7.22 2.36 6.86
C PHE A 197 7.90 3.70 6.54
N PHE A 198 7.07 4.73 6.32
CA PHE A 198 7.54 6.07 5.98
C PHE A 198 8.18 6.78 7.18
N ASP A 199 9.22 7.56 6.91
CA ASP A 199 9.81 8.51 7.87
C ASP A 199 9.36 9.94 7.56
N GLY A 200 9.24 10.77 8.58
CA GLY A 200 8.83 12.17 8.45
C GLY A 200 7.49 12.34 7.73
N GLU A 201 6.47 11.60 8.13
CA GLU A 201 5.10 11.97 7.77
C GLU A 201 4.76 13.33 8.39
N GLU A 202 5.16 13.50 9.64
CA GLU A 202 4.74 14.62 10.45
C GLU A 202 5.44 15.91 10.07
N ALA A 203 4.70 17.00 10.21
CA ALA A 203 5.28 18.34 10.22
C ALA A 203 6.19 18.52 11.44
N PHE A 204 7.37 19.10 11.26
CA PHE A 204 8.26 19.49 12.35
C PHE A 204 7.72 20.67 13.16
N LEU A 205 7.00 21.59 12.52
CA LEU A 205 6.46 22.80 13.13
C LEU A 205 4.99 23.00 12.76
N HIS A 206 4.72 23.28 11.50
CA HIS A 206 3.38 23.60 11.00
C HIS A 206 3.12 22.85 9.72
N TRP A 207 2.05 22.06 9.73
CA TRP A 207 1.64 21.32 8.55
C TRP A 207 1.48 22.24 7.34
N SER A 208 2.30 22.00 6.34
CA SER A 208 2.32 22.74 5.07
C SER A 208 2.77 21.80 3.95
N PRO A 209 2.63 22.18 2.67
CA PRO A 209 3.13 21.37 1.57
C PRO A 209 4.65 21.10 1.64
N GLN A 210 5.41 21.95 2.34
CA GLN A 210 6.86 21.83 2.49
C GLN A 210 7.27 21.14 3.80
N ASP A 211 6.50 21.36 4.88
CA ASP A 211 6.71 20.77 6.21
C ASP A 211 5.67 19.68 6.50
N SER A 212 5.71 18.62 5.70
CA SER A 212 5.00 17.36 5.90
C SER A 212 5.43 16.32 4.87
N LEU A 213 5.14 15.05 5.13
CA LEU A 213 5.17 13.98 4.12
C LEU A 213 6.53 13.83 3.41
N TYR A 214 7.61 14.02 4.16
CA TYR A 214 8.97 14.01 3.64
C TYR A 214 9.29 12.66 2.98
N GLY A 215 9.12 11.56 3.72
CA GLY A 215 9.41 10.20 3.26
C GLY A 215 8.59 9.77 2.06
N SER A 216 7.28 10.02 2.11
CA SER A 216 6.36 9.60 1.05
C SER A 216 6.51 10.43 -0.23
N ARG A 217 6.73 11.75 -0.15
CA ARG A 217 7.03 12.57 -1.33
C ARG A 217 8.31 12.12 -2.02
N HIS A 218 9.36 11.82 -1.25
CA HIS A 218 10.62 11.32 -1.78
C HIS A 218 10.44 9.95 -2.47
N LEU A 219 9.89 8.98 -1.75
CA LEU A 219 9.77 7.61 -2.28
C LEU A 219 8.84 7.53 -3.48
N ALA A 220 7.75 8.31 -3.49
CA ALA A 220 6.87 8.47 -4.65
C ALA A 220 7.62 8.87 -5.92
N ALA A 221 8.44 9.92 -5.85
CA ALA A 221 9.21 10.40 -6.99
C ALA A 221 10.26 9.37 -7.44
N LYS A 222 10.91 8.70 -6.48
CA LYS A 222 11.86 7.62 -6.74
C LYS A 222 11.19 6.44 -7.46
N MET A 223 10.08 5.93 -6.94
CA MET A 223 9.34 4.81 -7.52
C MET A 223 8.76 5.14 -8.90
N ALA A 224 8.30 6.38 -9.12
CA ALA A 224 7.78 6.84 -10.40
C ALA A 224 8.88 6.85 -11.50
N SER A 225 10.12 7.13 -11.12
CA SER A 225 11.29 7.20 -12.02
C SER A 225 12.11 5.91 -12.10
N THR A 226 11.81 4.90 -11.27
CA THR A 226 12.52 3.61 -11.27
C THR A 226 11.80 2.62 -12.19
N PRO A 227 12.45 2.13 -13.27
CA PRO A 227 11.84 1.14 -14.17
C PRO A 227 11.47 -0.16 -13.45
N HIS A 228 10.29 -0.70 -13.75
CA HIS A 228 9.81 -1.95 -13.17
C HIS A 228 8.95 -2.74 -14.16
N PRO A 229 9.13 -4.07 -14.30
CA PRO A 229 10.21 -4.88 -13.71
C PRO A 229 11.60 -4.45 -14.25
N PRO A 230 12.72 -4.96 -13.68
CA PRO A 230 14.06 -4.61 -14.14
C PRO A 230 14.23 -4.76 -15.66
N GLY A 231 14.73 -3.71 -16.32
CA GLY A 231 14.89 -3.66 -17.78
C GLY A 231 13.67 -3.17 -18.56
N ALA A 232 12.56 -2.83 -17.89
CA ALA A 232 11.39 -2.23 -18.55
C ALA A 232 11.72 -0.85 -19.16
N ARG A 233 11.08 -0.53 -20.30
CA ARG A 233 11.32 0.73 -21.04
C ARG A 233 10.19 1.76 -20.94
N GLY A 234 9.05 1.40 -20.34
CA GLY A 234 7.86 2.25 -20.30
C GLY A 234 6.97 2.05 -19.07
N THR A 235 7.44 1.31 -18.07
CA THR A 235 6.74 1.09 -16.81
C THR A 235 7.70 1.29 -15.64
N SER A 236 7.15 1.70 -14.51
CA SER A 236 7.88 2.03 -13.29
C SER A 236 7.32 1.29 -12.09
N GLN A 237 8.02 1.31 -10.96
CA GLN A 237 7.56 0.63 -9.73
C GLN A 237 6.15 1.09 -9.33
N LEU A 238 5.81 2.36 -9.59
CA LEU A 238 4.48 2.89 -9.33
C LEU A 238 3.36 2.20 -10.12
N HIS A 239 3.65 1.75 -11.34
CA HIS A 239 2.70 0.97 -12.15
C HIS A 239 2.44 -0.42 -11.56
N GLY A 240 3.39 -0.97 -10.78
CA GLY A 240 3.29 -2.26 -10.11
C GLY A 240 2.47 -2.26 -8.82
N MET A 241 2.19 -1.10 -8.25
CA MET A 241 1.44 -1.02 -7.01
C MET A 241 -0.04 -1.38 -7.26
N THR A 242 -0.52 -2.42 -6.56
CA THR A 242 -1.85 -3.01 -6.70
C THR A 242 -2.68 -2.82 -5.42
N GLN A 243 -4.00 -2.75 -5.57
CA GLN A 243 -4.99 -2.56 -4.50
C GLN A 243 -5.89 -3.81 -4.32
N PRO A 244 -6.53 -4.00 -3.15
CA PRO A 244 -7.62 -4.94 -2.96
C PRO A 244 -8.91 -4.43 -3.63
N ASP A 245 -9.50 -5.25 -4.48
CA ASP A 245 -10.82 -5.02 -5.07
C ASP A 245 -11.93 -5.10 -4.00
N GLY A 246 -12.27 -3.94 -3.42
CA GLY A 246 -13.31 -3.81 -2.41
C GLY A 246 -13.63 -2.36 -2.00
N LEU A 247 -12.76 -1.40 -2.34
CA LEU A 247 -12.99 0.04 -2.18
C LEU A 247 -13.48 0.72 -3.49
N LYS A 248 -14.32 0.04 -4.28
CA LYS A 248 -14.78 0.52 -5.60
C LYS A 248 -15.73 1.75 -5.55
N ASP A 249 -16.13 2.20 -4.36
CA ASP A 249 -17.02 3.36 -4.19
C ASP A 249 -16.32 4.73 -4.11
N PHE A 250 -14.98 4.80 -4.24
CA PHE A 250 -14.28 6.08 -4.35
C PHE A 250 -13.76 6.33 -5.77
N LYS A 251 -14.68 6.32 -6.74
CA LYS A 251 -14.46 6.95 -8.06
C LYS A 251 -14.47 8.47 -7.94
N GLN A 252 -13.49 9.03 -7.25
CA GLN A 252 -13.15 10.43 -7.47
C GLN A 252 -11.70 10.65 -7.04
N LEU A 253 -10.82 10.66 -8.03
CA LEU A 253 -9.83 11.72 -8.27
C LEU A 253 -8.63 11.13 -9.02
N ASN A 254 -8.41 11.68 -10.20
CA ASN A 254 -7.20 11.53 -11.00
C ASN A 254 -6.02 12.17 -10.23
N MET A 255 -5.47 11.46 -9.24
CA MET A 255 -4.44 11.99 -8.33
C MET A 255 -3.18 11.13 -8.40
N ASN A 256 -2.07 11.76 -8.80
CA ASN A 256 -0.73 11.19 -8.69
C ASN A 256 -0.52 10.61 -7.28
N PHE A 257 0.15 9.46 -7.18
CA PHE A 257 0.48 8.76 -5.93
C PHE A 257 0.94 9.67 -4.79
N THR A 258 1.74 10.71 -5.08
CA THR A 258 2.10 11.75 -4.11
C THR A 258 0.86 12.39 -3.50
N ASN A 259 -0.05 12.91 -4.31
CA ASN A 259 -1.29 13.54 -3.84
C ASN A 259 -2.22 12.56 -3.13
N TRP A 260 -2.20 11.26 -3.48
CA TRP A 260 -3.03 10.25 -2.82
C TRP A 260 -2.50 9.87 -1.43
N VAL A 261 -1.19 9.59 -1.32
CA VAL A 261 -0.53 9.38 -0.02
C VAL A 261 -0.70 10.64 0.82
N CYS A 262 -0.52 11.82 0.23
CA CYS A 262 -0.77 13.09 0.90
C CYS A 262 -2.23 13.28 1.32
N SER A 263 -3.23 13.02 0.47
CA SER A 263 -4.62 13.37 0.77
C SER A 263 -5.25 12.45 1.81
N ARG A 264 -4.99 11.13 1.78
CA ARG A 264 -5.53 10.20 2.76
C ARG A 264 -4.82 10.25 4.11
N ILE A 265 -3.55 10.65 4.14
CA ILE A 265 -2.85 10.98 5.40
C ILE A 265 -3.35 12.33 5.96
N THR A 266 -3.61 13.33 5.12
CA THR A 266 -4.11 14.66 5.56
C THR A 266 -5.58 14.64 6.06
N LEU A 267 -6.46 13.78 5.49
CA LEU A 267 -7.88 13.66 5.87
C LEU A 267 -8.12 13.00 7.25
N TRP A 268 -7.05 12.73 7.99
CA TRP A 268 -7.01 11.72 9.03
C TRP A 268 -7.07 12.27 10.48
N ARG A 269 -7.37 13.56 10.65
CA ARG A 269 -7.54 14.19 11.99
C ARG A 269 -8.80 13.75 12.77
N GLY A 270 -9.49 12.68 12.34
CA GLY A 270 -10.82 12.26 12.81
C GLY A 270 -10.90 11.02 13.72
N GLY A 271 -9.78 10.46 14.21
CA GLY A 271 -9.79 9.64 15.43
C GLY A 271 -9.83 8.10 15.34
N ILE A 272 -9.42 7.43 14.24
CA ILE A 272 -9.25 5.95 14.23
C ILE A 272 -8.08 5.50 13.34
N SER A 273 -7.02 4.91 13.92
CA SER A 273 -5.85 4.20 13.32
C SER A 273 -6.22 3.15 12.28
N ARG A 274 -5.80 3.34 11.03
CA ARG A 274 -5.99 2.42 9.91
C ARG A 274 -4.64 2.20 9.24
N ILE A 275 -4.37 0.94 8.89
CA ILE A 275 -3.37 0.58 7.89
C ILE A 275 -3.80 1.23 6.58
N THR A 276 -2.90 1.96 5.93
CA THR A 276 -3.18 2.58 4.63
C THR A 276 -2.76 1.62 3.53
N VAL A 277 -3.73 1.22 2.71
CA VAL A 277 -3.51 0.40 1.51
C VAL A 277 -3.30 1.33 0.34
N MET A 278 -2.13 1.29 -0.31
CA MET A 278 -1.74 2.32 -1.26
C MET A 278 -2.55 2.29 -2.57
N GLU A 279 -3.26 3.37 -2.91
CA GLU A 279 -3.97 3.51 -4.19
C GLU A 279 -3.15 4.37 -5.19
N VAL A 280 -3.17 3.98 -6.47
CA VAL A 280 -2.62 4.70 -7.64
C VAL A 280 -3.69 4.73 -8.70
#